data_AF-R1C6M5-F1
#
_entry.id   AF-R1C6M5-F1
#
_cell.length_a   1.000
_cell.length_b   1.000
_cell.length_c   1.000
_cell.angle_alpha   90.00
_cell.angle_beta   90.00
_cell.angle_gamma   90.00
#
_symmetry.space_group_name_H-M   'P 1'
#
loop_
_entity.id
_entity.type
_entity.pdbx_description
1 polymer ?
#
loop_
_entity_poly.entity_id
_entity_poly.type
_entity_poly.pdbx_seq_one_letter_code
_entity_poly.pdbx_strand_id
1 'polypeptide(L)'
;MLSLFLASPSASPSPAPVRIRVCTMGGEGMCSVGAGDSTLAALRFLAPRDGVVLNGCSCLARCDRGVVLQLTNTGEFVERVNDAASAADVLRRAGAEVDPRLIEAYGTGERGSEHDEEGRLTEALDAYGRAVRLALAAGLGPQWRSLPSSVLRVRERRGRAGAPTAEQAAWLVQLLVRRSRVYTGLSGQGWVRSRQRALEDAQQAVQLLTLLDAVLPDSRADAAAARLSEESRALAWARDSPRLARRRPRHVHDPSATPVSQERLAEAHEALRDISGAILAYEQLLRIEPPDDPRLAPPLAELVLISHRRGLADAAEVREGLQQGLQQVEQVSRETLTRRALEDVESLRRVVDEDIGLLERAAAEYEIGTGRGPRSSFASRAMRDLSTLRKVAFSDINTLQLQILRGDPTDLEELASLSAGDVAPGQQAYWLRAQFETGALPRDPLFVRNLVEQARRDPRIVSRLVADMAANTGGAPPAVEPGPDGADDPAGAICDEV
;
A
#
# COMPACT_ATOMS: atom_id res chain seq x y z
N MET A 1 16.90 -13.55 64.05
CA MET A 1 17.94 -13.04 63.12
C MET A 1 18.93 -14.15 62.85
N LEU A 2 18.69 -14.97 61.82
CA LEU A 2 19.60 -16.01 61.34
C LEU A 2 19.73 -15.80 59.83
N SER A 3 20.82 -15.16 59.42
CA SER A 3 21.13 -14.89 58.01
C SER A 3 21.70 -16.16 57.38
N LEU A 4 20.84 -16.91 56.69
CA LEU A 4 21.25 -17.99 55.78
C LEU A 4 21.92 -17.39 54.55
N PHE A 5 23.25 -17.35 54.57
CA PHE A 5 24.07 -17.14 53.38
C PHE A 5 23.95 -18.38 52.48
N LEU A 6 23.08 -18.30 51.46
CA LEU A 6 23.11 -19.22 50.33
C LEU A 6 24.41 -18.96 49.57
N ALA A 7 25.36 -19.88 49.69
CA ALA A 7 26.57 -19.88 48.89
C ALA A 7 26.18 -19.95 47.41
N SER A 8 26.48 -18.89 46.65
CA SER A 8 26.37 -18.91 45.19
C SER A 8 27.13 -20.11 44.65
N PRO A 9 26.50 -20.97 43.82
CA PRO A 9 27.22 -22.09 43.21
C PRO A 9 28.41 -21.53 42.46
N SER A 10 29.62 -21.97 42.83
CA SER A 10 30.86 -21.62 42.16
C SER A 10 30.69 -21.92 40.68
N ALA A 11 30.66 -20.88 39.84
CA ALA A 11 30.53 -21.02 38.41
C ALA A 11 31.68 -21.92 37.91
N SER A 12 31.33 -23.08 37.38
CA SER A 12 32.30 -23.97 36.72
C SER A 12 33.05 -23.17 35.66
N PRO A 13 34.38 -23.26 35.56
CA PRO A 13 35.16 -22.53 34.57
C PRO A 13 34.60 -22.83 33.18
N SER A 14 34.17 -21.79 32.46
CA SER A 14 33.71 -21.92 31.08
C SER A 14 34.83 -22.55 30.24
N PRO A 15 34.56 -23.61 29.46
CA PRO A 15 35.58 -24.25 28.64
C PRO A 15 36.21 -23.21 27.70
N ALA A 16 37.53 -23.28 27.54
CA ALA A 16 38.25 -22.40 26.63
C ALA A 16 37.66 -22.51 25.21
N PRO A 17 37.47 -21.40 24.49
CA PRO A 17 36.84 -21.41 23.17
C PRO A 17 37.64 -22.24 22.18
N VAL A 18 36.96 -22.99 21.32
CA VAL A 18 37.58 -23.78 20.26
C VAL A 18 38.02 -22.89 19.12
N ARG A 19 39.32 -22.90 18.80
CA ARG A 19 39.88 -22.12 17.70
C ARG A 19 40.02 -22.98 16.45
N ILE A 20 39.36 -22.58 15.37
CA ILE A 20 39.43 -23.25 14.06
C ILE A 20 40.13 -22.32 13.08
N ARG A 21 41.19 -22.81 12.43
CA ARG A 21 41.87 -22.09 11.35
C ARG A 21 41.41 -22.67 10.02
N VAL A 22 41.02 -21.80 9.08
CA VAL A 22 40.52 -22.17 7.75
C VAL A 22 41.51 -21.70 6.69
N CYS A 23 41.93 -22.59 5.79
CA CYS A 23 42.74 -22.21 4.64
C CYS A 23 41.89 -21.46 3.61
N THR A 24 42.10 -20.15 3.45
CA THR A 24 41.37 -19.30 2.49
C THR A 24 42.17 -18.97 1.23
N MET A 25 43.44 -19.39 1.14
CA MET A 25 44.28 -19.11 -0.02
C MET A 25 43.83 -19.91 -1.25
N GLY A 26 42.98 -19.32 -2.10
CA GLY A 26 42.57 -19.86 -3.40
C GLY A 26 42.59 -18.77 -4.46
N GLY A 27 43.59 -18.77 -5.35
CA GLY A 27 43.68 -17.74 -6.39
C GLY A 27 44.74 -17.93 -7.48
N GLU A 28 45.83 -18.66 -7.22
CA GLU A 28 46.95 -18.75 -8.19
C GLU A 28 47.50 -20.17 -8.33
N GLY A 29 46.62 -21.18 -8.34
CA GLY A 29 46.88 -22.40 -9.09
C GLY A 29 47.21 -23.71 -8.37
N MET A 30 47.17 -23.83 -7.03
CA MET A 30 47.36 -25.16 -6.40
C MET A 30 46.56 -25.48 -5.12
N CYS A 31 45.94 -24.52 -4.45
CA CYS A 31 45.07 -24.80 -3.30
C CYS A 31 43.62 -24.51 -3.66
N SER A 32 42.78 -25.55 -3.60
CA SER A 32 41.31 -25.56 -3.63
C SER A 32 40.64 -24.38 -4.33
N VAL A 33 40.05 -24.62 -5.51
CA VAL A 33 39.29 -23.72 -6.43
C VAL A 33 38.41 -22.63 -5.76
N GLY A 34 38.97 -21.71 -4.99
CA GLY A 34 38.23 -20.66 -4.27
C GLY A 34 37.33 -21.12 -3.11
N ALA A 35 37.21 -22.43 -2.82
CA ALA A 35 36.26 -22.96 -1.83
C ALA A 35 36.58 -22.61 -0.36
N GLY A 36 37.79 -22.09 -0.08
CA GLY A 36 38.20 -21.74 1.28
C GLY A 36 37.36 -20.61 1.89
N ASP A 37 37.04 -19.59 1.10
CA ASP A 37 36.22 -18.45 1.56
C ASP A 37 34.77 -18.86 1.78
N SER A 38 34.19 -19.66 0.88
CA SER A 38 32.82 -20.18 1.04
C SER A 38 32.72 -21.11 2.25
N THR A 39 33.73 -21.94 2.51
CA THR A 39 33.80 -22.80 3.69
C THR A 39 33.90 -21.98 4.98
N LEU A 40 34.73 -20.94 4.98
CA LEU A 40 34.84 -20.03 6.12
C LEU A 40 33.52 -19.27 6.37
N ALA A 41 32.83 -18.84 5.31
CA ALA A 41 31.51 -18.22 5.40
C ALA A 41 30.47 -19.19 5.99
N ALA A 42 30.42 -20.43 5.50
CA ALA A 42 29.55 -21.47 6.04
C ALA A 42 29.83 -21.76 7.53
N LEU A 43 31.11 -21.88 7.92
CA LEU A 43 31.49 -22.07 9.33
C LEU A 43 31.03 -20.90 10.20
N ARG A 44 31.19 -19.66 9.73
CA ARG A 44 30.76 -18.45 10.48
C ARG A 44 29.25 -18.36 10.62
N PHE A 45 28.52 -18.72 9.57
CA PHE A 45 27.06 -18.77 9.58
C PHE A 45 26.54 -19.85 10.54
N LEU A 46 27.15 -21.03 10.54
CA LEU A 46 26.71 -22.17 11.34
C LEU A 46 27.21 -22.13 12.79
N ALA A 47 28.28 -21.38 13.08
CA ALA A 47 28.86 -21.31 14.41
C ALA A 47 27.89 -20.66 15.43
N PRO A 48 27.78 -21.22 16.64
CA PRO A 48 27.07 -20.55 17.73
C PRO A 48 27.77 -19.24 18.11
N ARG A 49 27.04 -18.35 18.79
CA ARG A 49 27.55 -17.04 19.22
C ARG A 49 28.82 -17.14 20.07
N ASP A 50 28.87 -18.14 20.94
CA ASP A 50 29.93 -18.33 21.91
C ASP A 50 30.61 -19.70 21.72
N GLY A 51 31.88 -19.79 22.12
CA GLY A 51 32.61 -21.06 22.20
C GLY A 51 33.40 -21.45 20.96
N VAL A 52 33.25 -20.77 19.82
CA VAL A 52 34.05 -21.04 18.61
C VAL A 52 34.67 -19.75 18.06
N VAL A 53 35.98 -19.78 17.78
CA VAL A 53 36.73 -18.68 17.15
C VAL A 53 37.25 -19.15 15.80
N LEU A 54 36.84 -18.46 14.74
CA LEU A 54 37.15 -18.82 13.35
C LEU A 54 38.14 -17.83 12.73
N ASN A 55 39.32 -18.32 12.34
CA ASN A 55 40.36 -17.51 11.72
C ASN A 55 40.63 -17.99 10.29
N GLY A 56 40.45 -17.09 9.32
CA GLY A 56 41.00 -17.29 7.98
C GLY A 56 42.52 -17.24 8.04
N CYS A 57 43.19 -18.15 7.36
CA CYS A 57 44.64 -18.24 7.26
C CYS A 57 45.03 -18.45 5.81
N SER A 58 46.30 -18.19 5.52
CA SER A 58 46.93 -18.63 4.29
C SER A 58 46.93 -20.17 4.19
N CYS A 59 47.80 -20.73 3.34
CA CYS A 59 47.97 -22.17 3.21
C CYS A 59 48.28 -22.84 4.57
N LEU A 60 47.43 -23.76 5.01
CA LEU A 60 47.63 -24.58 6.22
C LEU A 60 48.32 -25.92 5.93
N ALA A 61 48.06 -26.51 4.76
CA ALA A 61 48.65 -27.76 4.28
C ALA A 61 48.52 -27.84 2.75
N ARG A 62 49.04 -28.90 2.10
CA ARG A 62 48.77 -29.14 0.68
C ARG A 62 47.26 -29.33 0.47
N CYS A 63 46.63 -28.42 -0.27
CA CYS A 63 45.18 -28.43 -0.51
C CYS A 63 44.82 -29.11 -1.85
N ASP A 64 45.51 -30.19 -2.23
CA ASP A 64 45.21 -30.96 -3.44
C ASP A 64 43.89 -31.71 -3.36
N ARG A 65 43.32 -31.86 -2.15
CA ARG A 65 42.11 -32.65 -1.87
C ARG A 65 40.90 -31.85 -1.37
N GLY A 66 40.98 -30.52 -1.28
CA GLY A 66 39.88 -29.66 -0.79
C GLY A 66 40.34 -28.68 0.28
N VAL A 67 39.40 -27.99 0.93
CA VAL A 67 39.72 -27.05 2.00
C VAL A 67 40.22 -27.81 3.23
N VAL A 68 41.35 -27.34 3.76
CA VAL A 68 41.96 -27.88 4.98
C VAL A 68 41.66 -26.95 6.15
N LEU A 69 41.22 -27.54 7.25
CA LEU A 69 40.97 -26.88 8.52
C LEU A 69 41.92 -27.41 9.59
N GLN A 70 42.33 -26.58 10.53
CA GLN A 70 43.07 -27.00 11.72
C GLN A 70 42.29 -26.66 12.99
N LEU A 71 41.97 -27.69 13.79
CA LEU A 71 41.43 -27.52 15.13
C LEU A 71 42.59 -27.24 16.09
N THR A 72 42.76 -25.97 16.50
CA THR A 72 43.97 -25.53 17.22
C THR A 72 44.10 -26.20 18.59
N ASN A 73 42.99 -26.56 19.22
CA ASN A 73 42.98 -27.17 20.55
C ASN A 73 43.47 -28.62 20.53
N THR A 74 43.26 -29.35 19.43
CA THR A 74 43.66 -30.75 19.27
C THR A 74 44.86 -30.93 18.35
N GLY A 75 45.17 -29.94 17.52
CA GLY A 75 46.15 -30.04 16.44
C GLY A 75 45.67 -30.83 15.22
N GLU A 76 44.42 -31.31 15.23
CA GLU A 76 43.83 -32.13 14.17
C GLU A 76 43.62 -31.33 12.88
N PHE A 77 43.99 -31.94 11.75
CA PHE A 77 43.68 -31.42 10.42
C PHE A 77 42.47 -32.15 9.85
N VAL A 78 41.48 -31.38 9.41
CA VAL A 78 40.30 -31.91 8.71
C VAL A 78 40.36 -31.47 7.26
N GLU A 79 40.41 -32.44 6.35
CA GLU A 79 40.43 -32.22 4.91
C GLU A 79 39.02 -32.38 4.31
N ARG A 80 38.84 -31.91 3.06
CA ARG A 80 37.61 -32.09 2.25
C ARG A 80 36.37 -31.41 2.82
N VAL A 81 36.53 -30.27 3.49
CA VAL A 81 35.40 -29.49 3.99
C VAL A 81 34.95 -28.53 2.89
N ASN A 82 34.00 -28.94 2.05
CA ASN A 82 33.63 -28.18 0.85
C ASN A 82 32.16 -27.71 0.85
N ASP A 83 31.37 -28.08 1.85
CA ASP A 83 29.94 -27.77 1.92
C ASP A 83 29.48 -27.46 3.35
N ALA A 84 28.24 -27.00 3.50
CA ALA A 84 27.67 -26.66 4.81
C ALA A 84 27.55 -27.88 5.75
N ALA A 85 27.36 -29.09 5.20
CA ALA A 85 27.20 -30.30 6.01
C ALA A 85 28.53 -30.71 6.66
N SER A 86 29.60 -30.74 5.87
CA SER A 86 30.96 -30.98 6.34
C SER A 86 31.44 -29.89 7.30
N ALA A 87 31.09 -28.62 7.05
CA ALA A 87 31.36 -27.52 7.99
C ALA A 87 30.63 -27.72 9.33
N ALA A 88 29.36 -28.14 9.30
CA ALA A 88 28.61 -28.47 10.51
C ALA A 88 29.20 -29.65 11.27
N ASP A 89 29.68 -30.68 10.58
CA ASP A 89 30.32 -31.84 11.22
C ASP A 89 31.61 -31.45 11.94
N VAL A 90 32.39 -30.53 11.38
CA VAL A 90 33.58 -29.96 12.05
C VAL A 90 33.17 -29.22 13.31
N LEU A 91 32.13 -28.39 13.26
CA LEU A 91 31.60 -27.67 14.43
C LEU A 91 31.08 -28.62 15.51
N ARG A 92 30.37 -29.69 15.13
CA ARG A 92 29.90 -30.72 16.08
C ARG A 92 31.04 -31.47 16.74
N ARG A 93 32.10 -31.82 16.01
CA ARG A 93 33.32 -32.42 16.59
C ARG A 93 34.03 -31.46 17.54
N ALA A 94 33.96 -30.15 17.27
CA ALA A 94 34.41 -29.11 18.18
C ALA A 94 33.47 -28.90 19.40
N GLY A 95 32.40 -29.67 19.55
CA GLY A 95 31.46 -29.60 20.66
C GLY A 95 30.39 -28.51 20.51
N ALA A 96 30.25 -27.89 19.33
CA ALA A 96 29.20 -26.92 19.06
C ALA A 96 27.89 -27.62 18.66
N GLU A 97 26.78 -27.14 19.20
CA GLU A 97 25.44 -27.52 18.73
C GLU A 97 25.09 -26.72 17.47
N VAL A 98 24.84 -27.41 16.36
CA VAL A 98 24.46 -26.80 15.07
C VAL A 98 23.04 -27.21 14.71
N ASP A 99 22.14 -26.24 14.55
CA ASP A 99 20.77 -26.49 14.11
C ASP A 99 20.76 -27.07 12.68
N PRO A 100 20.21 -28.27 12.45
CA PRO A 100 20.17 -28.88 11.12
C PRO A 100 19.43 -28.03 10.08
N ARG A 101 18.48 -27.19 10.50
CA ARG A 101 17.74 -26.28 9.60
C ARG A 101 18.63 -25.19 9.02
N LEU A 102 19.62 -24.72 9.77
CA LEU A 102 20.58 -23.73 9.27
C LEU A 102 21.48 -24.35 8.19
N ILE A 103 21.88 -25.61 8.36
CA ILE A 103 22.66 -26.33 7.35
C ILE A 103 21.87 -26.42 6.04
N GLU A 104 20.60 -26.84 6.13
CA GLU A 104 19.72 -26.92 4.97
C GLU A 104 19.44 -25.54 4.36
N ALA A 105 19.25 -24.50 5.19
CA ALA A 105 19.03 -23.13 4.74
C ALA A 105 20.22 -22.62 3.92
N TYR A 106 21.44 -22.78 4.43
CA TYR A 106 22.66 -22.35 3.75
C TYR A 106 22.84 -23.06 2.40
N GLY A 107 22.80 -24.40 2.39
CA GLY A 107 22.94 -25.17 1.16
C GLY A 107 21.81 -24.95 0.14
N THR A 108 20.62 -24.58 0.60
CA THR A 108 19.52 -24.18 -0.30
C THR A 108 19.72 -22.77 -0.85
N GLY A 109 20.30 -21.85 -0.07
CA GLY A 109 20.69 -20.52 -0.53
C GLY A 109 21.74 -20.57 -1.64
N GLU A 110 22.79 -21.38 -1.46
CA GLU A 110 23.84 -21.56 -2.48
C GLU A 110 23.29 -22.11 -3.80
N ARG A 111 22.42 -23.13 -3.75
CA ARG A 111 21.72 -23.63 -4.94
C ARG A 111 20.86 -22.56 -5.61
N GLY A 112 20.27 -21.66 -4.83
CA GLY A 112 19.55 -20.50 -5.38
C GLY A 112 20.46 -19.57 -6.16
N SER A 113 21.70 -19.39 -5.69
CA SER A 113 22.72 -18.60 -6.40
C SER A 113 23.23 -19.29 -7.66
N GLU A 114 23.46 -20.59 -7.62
CA GLU A 114 23.77 -21.38 -8.82
C GLU A 114 22.67 -21.23 -9.89
N HIS A 115 21.39 -21.35 -9.50
CA HIS A 115 20.26 -21.15 -10.42
C HIS A 115 20.17 -19.72 -10.97
N ASP A 116 20.44 -18.70 -10.14
CA ASP A 116 20.46 -17.29 -10.55
C ASP A 116 21.57 -17.03 -11.58
N GLU A 117 22.78 -17.54 -11.34
CA GLU A 117 23.93 -17.46 -12.26
C GLU A 117 23.65 -18.12 -13.62
N GLU A 118 22.90 -19.22 -13.63
CA GLU A 118 22.46 -19.92 -14.84
C GLU A 118 21.26 -19.26 -15.53
N GLY A 119 20.69 -18.19 -14.97
CA GLY A 119 19.51 -17.50 -15.48
C GLY A 119 18.18 -18.23 -15.25
N ARG A 120 18.17 -19.27 -14.40
CA ARG A 120 16.97 -20.04 -14.00
C ARG A 120 16.24 -19.33 -12.87
N LEU A 121 15.66 -18.18 -13.19
CA LEU A 121 15.11 -17.23 -12.19
C LEU A 121 13.99 -17.83 -11.32
N THR A 122 13.14 -18.70 -11.88
CA THR A 122 12.04 -19.33 -11.12
C THR A 122 12.56 -20.32 -10.06
N GLU A 123 13.52 -21.14 -10.45
CA GLU A 123 14.16 -22.13 -9.58
C GLU A 123 15.02 -21.44 -8.51
N ALA A 124 15.72 -20.37 -8.88
CA ALA A 124 16.44 -19.51 -7.96
C ALA A 124 15.49 -18.93 -6.89
N LEU A 125 14.32 -18.44 -7.32
CA LEU A 125 13.33 -17.88 -6.42
C LEU A 125 12.77 -18.92 -5.44
N ASP A 126 12.45 -20.13 -5.92
CA ASP A 126 11.96 -21.22 -5.08
C ASP A 126 13.01 -21.65 -4.04
N ALA A 127 14.27 -21.73 -4.45
CA ALA A 127 15.40 -22.04 -3.58
C ALA A 127 15.59 -20.95 -2.51
N TYR A 128 15.69 -19.68 -2.90
CA TYR A 128 15.81 -18.56 -1.95
C TYR A 128 14.60 -18.48 -1.00
N GLY A 129 13.39 -18.69 -1.52
CA GLY A 129 12.17 -18.74 -0.72
C GLY A 129 12.20 -19.85 0.33
N ARG A 130 12.68 -21.06 -0.03
CA ARG A 130 12.87 -22.17 0.92
C ARG A 130 13.97 -21.88 1.93
N ALA A 131 15.11 -21.35 1.50
CA ALA A 131 16.22 -20.99 2.37
C ALA A 131 15.80 -19.97 3.45
N VAL A 132 15.06 -18.93 3.06
CA VAL A 132 14.48 -17.96 4.02
C VAL A 132 13.54 -18.67 4.99
N ARG A 133 12.59 -19.50 4.53
CA ARG A 133 11.67 -20.21 5.44
C ARG A 133 12.40 -21.10 6.45
N LEU A 134 13.46 -21.80 6.03
CA LEU A 134 14.29 -22.64 6.90
C LEU A 134 15.05 -21.79 7.94
N ALA A 135 15.64 -20.68 7.52
CA ALA A 135 16.31 -19.73 8.41
C ALA A 135 15.35 -19.15 9.46
N LEU A 136 14.14 -18.75 9.04
CA LEU A 136 13.09 -18.28 9.95
C LEU A 136 12.67 -19.37 10.94
N ALA A 137 12.52 -20.62 10.47
CA ALA A 137 12.17 -21.76 11.30
C ALA A 137 13.28 -22.16 12.29
N ALA A 138 14.54 -21.84 11.99
CA ALA A 138 15.69 -21.96 12.89
C ALA A 138 15.78 -20.80 13.91
N GLY A 139 14.91 -19.79 13.80
CA GLY A 139 14.89 -18.65 14.70
C GLY A 139 15.71 -17.44 14.24
N LEU A 140 16.23 -17.42 13.00
CA LEU A 140 16.88 -16.23 12.43
C LEU A 140 15.89 -15.13 12.05
N GLY A 141 14.59 -15.43 12.10
CA GLY A 141 13.55 -14.48 11.78
C GLY A 141 13.38 -13.37 12.81
N PRO A 142 12.59 -12.34 12.46
CA PRO A 142 12.18 -11.30 13.40
C PRO A 142 11.31 -11.90 14.52
N GLN A 143 11.93 -12.51 15.52
CA GLN A 143 11.57 -12.33 16.93
C GLN A 143 12.24 -11.08 17.52
N TRP A 144 12.91 -10.31 16.66
CA TRP A 144 13.37 -8.96 16.91
C TRP A 144 12.12 -8.14 17.19
N ARG A 145 11.87 -8.00 18.49
CA ARG A 145 10.61 -7.53 19.05
C ARG A 145 10.14 -6.33 18.24
N SER A 146 8.88 -6.36 17.79
CA SER A 146 8.10 -5.13 17.68
C SER A 146 8.52 -4.28 18.88
N LEU A 147 9.07 -3.08 18.65
CA LEU A 147 9.26 -2.06 19.69
C LEU A 147 8.12 -2.22 20.69
N PRO A 148 8.40 -2.42 21.98
CA PRO A 148 7.46 -3.01 22.92
C PRO A 148 6.13 -2.26 22.86
N SER A 149 5.17 -2.80 22.11
CA SER A 149 3.79 -2.39 22.28
C SER A 149 3.41 -2.98 23.62
N SER A 150 3.05 -2.11 24.56
CA SER A 150 2.78 -2.44 25.96
C SER A 150 1.66 -3.47 26.17
N VAL A 151 1.03 -3.95 25.09
CA VAL A 151 -0.22 -4.70 25.10
C VAL A 151 -0.06 -6.16 24.67
N LEU A 152 1.03 -6.55 24.00
CA LEU A 152 1.23 -7.95 23.58
C LEU A 152 2.40 -8.60 24.31
N ARG A 153 2.14 -9.06 25.54
CA ARG A 153 2.96 -10.10 26.21
C ARG A 153 2.78 -11.42 25.47
N VAL A 154 3.40 -11.54 24.29
CA VAL A 154 3.55 -12.83 23.62
C VAL A 154 4.42 -13.70 24.50
N ARG A 155 3.80 -14.75 25.02
CA ARG A 155 4.37 -15.87 25.77
C ARG A 155 5.74 -16.24 25.20
N GLU A 156 6.81 -15.89 25.92
CA GLU A 156 8.19 -16.26 25.61
C GLU A 156 8.23 -17.75 25.28
N ARG A 157 8.41 -18.09 24.01
CA ARG A 157 8.84 -19.44 23.63
C ARG A 157 10.24 -19.60 24.19
N ARG A 158 10.34 -20.16 25.40
CA ARG A 158 11.58 -20.61 26.07
C ARG A 158 12.23 -21.80 25.34
N GLY A 159 12.33 -21.72 24.01
CA GLY A 159 13.25 -22.56 23.25
C GLY A 159 14.60 -21.87 23.25
N ARG A 160 15.66 -22.58 23.63
CA ARG A 160 17.06 -22.16 23.72
C ARG A 160 17.69 -21.62 22.41
N ALA A 161 16.92 -21.14 21.45
CA ALA A 161 17.48 -20.46 20.29
C ALA A 161 18.15 -19.18 20.79
N GLY A 162 19.48 -19.20 20.87
CA GLY A 162 20.27 -18.02 21.19
C GLY A 162 19.96 -16.91 20.20
N ALA A 163 20.22 -15.66 20.60
CA ALA A 163 20.10 -14.53 19.68
C ALA A 163 20.97 -14.79 18.42
N PRO A 164 20.45 -14.47 17.22
CA PRO A 164 21.18 -14.70 15.98
C PRO A 164 22.54 -13.98 16.00
N THR A 165 23.55 -14.61 15.41
CA THR A 165 24.88 -13.99 15.28
C THR A 165 24.88 -12.91 14.21
N ALA A 166 25.86 -12.01 14.26
CA ALA A 166 26.05 -10.98 13.24
C ALA A 166 26.16 -11.58 11.83
N GLU A 167 26.91 -12.69 11.70
CA GLU A 167 27.15 -13.39 10.45
C GLU A 167 25.87 -14.08 9.93
N GLN A 168 25.04 -14.63 10.83
CA GLN A 168 23.73 -15.20 10.46
C GLN A 168 22.77 -14.14 9.93
N ALA A 169 22.73 -12.98 10.58
CA ALA A 169 21.87 -11.90 10.16
C ALA A 169 22.36 -11.23 8.86
N ALA A 170 23.69 -11.05 8.71
CA ALA A 170 24.30 -10.58 7.46
C ALA A 170 24.00 -11.52 6.29
N TRP A 171 24.10 -12.84 6.50
CA TRP A 171 23.72 -13.83 5.49
C TRP A 171 22.24 -13.75 5.12
N LEU A 172 21.34 -13.55 6.10
CA LEU A 172 19.92 -13.40 5.84
C LEU A 172 19.63 -12.14 5.01
N VAL A 173 20.31 -11.03 5.30
CA VAL A 173 20.25 -9.80 4.50
C VAL A 173 20.70 -10.07 3.06
N GLN A 174 21.84 -10.75 2.86
CA GLN A 174 22.31 -11.14 1.52
C GLN A 174 21.25 -11.94 0.77
N LEU A 175 20.66 -12.92 1.43
CA LEU A 175 19.66 -13.80 0.83
C LEU A 175 18.41 -13.01 0.39
N LEU A 176 17.94 -12.06 1.21
CA LEU A 176 16.82 -11.18 0.86
C LEU A 176 17.15 -10.26 -0.32
N VAL A 177 18.36 -9.71 -0.35
CA VAL A 177 18.83 -8.87 -1.46
C VAL A 177 18.89 -9.68 -2.77
N ARG A 178 19.46 -10.89 -2.73
CA ARG A 178 19.49 -11.78 -3.90
C ARG A 178 18.08 -12.14 -4.37
N ARG A 179 17.17 -12.47 -3.45
CA ARG A 179 15.77 -12.78 -3.76
C ARG A 179 15.03 -11.59 -4.37
N SER A 180 15.24 -10.40 -3.83
CA SER A 180 14.70 -9.13 -4.36
C SER A 180 15.13 -8.92 -5.81
N ARG A 181 16.42 -9.14 -6.11
CA ARG A 181 16.97 -9.04 -7.47
C ARG A 181 16.30 -10.01 -8.45
N VAL A 182 16.11 -11.27 -8.04
CA VAL A 182 15.41 -12.26 -8.87
C VAL A 182 13.96 -11.83 -9.14
N TYR A 183 13.25 -11.31 -8.13
CA TYR A 183 11.91 -10.76 -8.31
C TYR A 183 11.86 -9.57 -9.29
N THR A 184 12.85 -8.67 -9.23
CA THR A 184 12.99 -7.56 -10.18
C THR A 184 13.20 -8.09 -11.61
N GLY A 185 14.06 -9.11 -11.79
CA GLY A 185 14.26 -9.78 -13.08
C GLY A 185 12.97 -10.39 -13.64
N LEU A 186 12.23 -11.12 -12.81
CA LEU A 186 10.93 -11.69 -13.18
C LEU A 186 9.87 -10.62 -13.50
N SER A 187 9.97 -9.43 -12.88
CA SER A 187 9.02 -8.34 -13.16
C SER A 187 9.15 -7.81 -14.59
N GLY A 188 10.37 -7.83 -15.15
CA GLY A 188 10.63 -7.51 -16.56
C GLY A 188 10.01 -8.54 -17.52
N GLN A 189 9.73 -9.75 -17.03
CA GLN A 189 9.07 -10.84 -17.77
C GLN A 189 7.54 -10.86 -17.57
N GLY A 190 6.95 -9.80 -16.98
CA GLY A 190 5.48 -9.68 -16.84
C GLY A 190 4.89 -10.24 -15.55
N TRP A 191 5.71 -10.64 -14.57
CA TRP A 191 5.22 -11.12 -13.27
C TRP A 191 4.77 -9.96 -12.38
N VAL A 192 3.51 -9.53 -12.51
CA VAL A 192 2.97 -8.31 -11.87
C VAL A 192 3.20 -8.26 -10.34
N ARG A 193 3.07 -9.40 -9.64
CA ARG A 193 3.26 -9.48 -8.18
C ARG A 193 4.72 -9.48 -7.74
N SER A 194 5.67 -9.73 -8.63
CA SER A 194 7.08 -9.83 -8.24
C SER A 194 7.65 -8.47 -7.81
N ARG A 195 7.19 -7.36 -8.39
CA ARG A 195 7.64 -6.01 -8.00
C ARG A 195 7.38 -5.70 -6.53
N GLN A 196 6.16 -6.00 -6.06
CA GLN A 196 5.80 -5.79 -4.66
C GLN A 196 6.65 -6.65 -3.73
N ARG A 197 6.91 -7.91 -4.11
CA ARG A 197 7.77 -8.81 -3.34
C ARG A 197 9.24 -8.38 -3.32
N ALA A 198 9.75 -7.83 -4.43
CA ALA A 198 11.10 -7.27 -4.49
C ALA A 198 11.27 -6.13 -3.48
N LEU A 199 10.27 -5.24 -3.41
CA LEU A 199 10.26 -4.13 -2.44
C LEU A 199 10.18 -4.63 -1.00
N GLU A 200 9.28 -5.57 -0.71
CA GLU A 200 9.15 -6.16 0.63
C GLU A 200 10.49 -6.76 1.11
N ASP A 201 11.18 -7.48 0.22
CA ASP A 201 12.49 -8.08 0.52
C ASP A 201 13.58 -7.03 0.75
N ALA A 202 13.62 -5.99 -0.07
CA ALA A 202 14.60 -4.90 0.08
C ALA A 202 14.36 -4.11 1.38
N GLN A 203 13.11 -3.78 1.71
CA GLN A 203 12.74 -3.12 2.96
C GLN A 203 13.12 -3.99 4.16
N GLN A 204 12.83 -5.29 4.10
CA GLN A 204 13.21 -6.21 5.17
C GLN A 204 14.73 -6.32 5.34
N ALA A 205 15.49 -6.32 4.24
CA ALA A 205 16.95 -6.32 4.28
C ALA A 205 17.51 -5.05 4.95
N VAL A 206 17.00 -3.87 4.58
CA VAL A 206 17.41 -2.59 5.20
C VAL A 206 17.05 -2.55 6.69
N GLN A 207 15.84 -2.98 7.07
CA GLN A 207 15.43 -3.06 8.47
C GLN A 207 16.36 -3.96 9.29
N LEU A 208 16.73 -5.12 8.76
CA LEU A 208 17.67 -6.04 9.42
C LEU A 208 19.06 -5.41 9.59
N LEU A 209 19.56 -4.69 8.58
CA LEU A 209 20.84 -3.98 8.69
C LEU A 209 20.80 -2.88 9.75
N THR A 210 19.77 -2.05 9.77
CA THR A 210 19.62 -0.99 10.79
C THR A 210 19.59 -1.58 12.21
N LEU A 211 18.93 -2.73 12.36
CA LEU A 211 18.90 -3.43 13.65
C LEU A 211 20.25 -4.04 14.02
N LEU A 212 21.02 -4.55 13.05
CA LEU A 212 22.36 -5.06 13.31
C LEU A 212 23.32 -3.98 13.76
N ASP A 213 23.29 -2.81 13.13
CA ASP A 213 24.11 -1.65 13.49
C ASP A 213 23.79 -1.19 14.93
N ALA A 214 22.51 -1.21 15.31
CA ALA A 214 22.10 -0.83 16.66
C ALA A 214 22.52 -1.84 17.75
N VAL A 215 22.60 -3.13 17.42
CA VAL A 215 22.91 -4.21 18.39
C VAL A 215 24.41 -4.51 18.48
N LEU A 216 25.18 -4.20 17.44
CA LEU A 216 26.60 -4.50 17.33
C LEU A 216 27.42 -3.22 17.10
N PRO A 217 27.44 -2.27 18.06
CA PRO A 217 28.19 -1.02 17.90
C PRO A 217 29.71 -1.19 17.86
N ASP A 218 30.25 -2.39 18.11
CA ASP A 218 31.68 -2.67 18.04
C ASP A 218 32.07 -3.32 16.69
N SER A 219 33.22 -2.88 16.15
CA SER A 219 34.11 -3.34 15.04
C SER A 219 33.86 -4.66 14.26
N ARG A 220 33.05 -5.59 14.78
CA ARG A 220 32.62 -6.82 14.11
C ARG A 220 31.48 -6.58 13.11
N ALA A 221 30.63 -5.57 13.30
CA ALA A 221 29.63 -5.18 12.30
C ALA A 221 30.31 -4.72 10.99
N ASP A 222 31.37 -3.91 11.11
CA ASP A 222 32.19 -3.45 9.98
C ASP A 222 32.79 -4.61 9.18
N ALA A 223 33.22 -5.67 9.86
CA ALA A 223 33.81 -6.85 9.22
C ALA A 223 32.78 -7.73 8.47
N ALA A 224 31.55 -7.81 8.97
CA ALA A 224 30.44 -8.48 8.27
C ALA A 224 29.97 -7.62 7.08
N ALA A 225 29.88 -6.30 7.28
CA ALA A 225 29.51 -5.35 6.25
C ALA A 225 30.53 -5.27 5.10
N ALA A 226 31.82 -5.44 5.39
CA ALA A 226 32.88 -5.42 4.38
C ALA A 226 32.80 -6.59 3.38
N ARG A 227 32.28 -7.76 3.78
CA ARG A 227 32.19 -8.93 2.90
C ARG A 227 31.03 -8.86 1.91
N LEU A 228 29.93 -8.25 2.34
CA LEU A 228 28.77 -7.93 1.50
C LEU A 228 29.15 -7.09 0.26
N SER A 229 30.11 -6.19 0.42
CA SER A 229 30.66 -5.34 -0.65
C SER A 229 31.54 -6.09 -1.66
N GLU A 230 32.30 -7.09 -1.21
CA GLU A 230 33.20 -7.85 -2.08
C GLU A 230 32.43 -8.76 -3.04
N GLU A 231 31.35 -9.36 -2.56
CA GLU A 231 30.49 -10.22 -3.37
C GLU A 231 29.67 -9.41 -4.40
N SER A 232 29.26 -8.19 -4.02
CA SER A 232 28.61 -7.24 -4.93
C SER A 232 29.56 -6.75 -6.03
N ARG A 233 30.86 -6.57 -5.72
CA ARG A 233 31.91 -6.30 -6.72
C ARG A 233 32.10 -7.45 -7.70
N ALA A 234 32.12 -8.69 -7.22
CA ALA A 234 32.24 -9.87 -8.09
C ALA A 234 31.05 -10.01 -9.04
N LEU A 235 29.84 -9.70 -8.56
CA LEU A 235 28.60 -9.76 -9.35
C LEU A 235 28.43 -8.58 -10.33
N ALA A 236 28.83 -7.36 -9.97
CA ALA A 236 28.82 -6.21 -10.86
C ALA A 236 29.84 -6.39 -12.00
N TRP A 237 31.04 -6.90 -11.67
CA TRP A 237 32.08 -7.18 -12.65
C TRP A 237 31.73 -8.31 -13.62
N ALA A 238 31.02 -9.34 -13.16
CA ALA A 238 30.53 -10.43 -14.02
C ALA A 238 29.50 -9.95 -15.06
N ARG A 239 28.83 -8.82 -14.81
CA ARG A 239 27.80 -8.25 -15.70
C ARG A 239 28.38 -7.46 -16.87
N ASP A 240 29.56 -6.86 -16.70
CA ASP A 240 30.13 -5.88 -17.65
C ASP A 240 31.30 -6.41 -18.51
N SER A 241 31.70 -7.69 -18.39
CA SER A 241 32.81 -8.23 -19.20
C SER A 241 32.75 -9.74 -19.45
N PRO A 242 32.18 -10.20 -20.58
CA PRO A 242 32.19 -11.62 -20.94
C PRO A 242 33.58 -12.18 -21.31
N ARG A 243 34.67 -11.39 -21.28
CA ARG A 243 36.01 -11.81 -21.76
C ARG A 243 37.20 -11.55 -20.83
N LEU A 244 37.03 -11.02 -19.62
CA LEU A 244 38.15 -10.69 -18.72
C LEU A 244 38.14 -11.39 -17.36
N ALA A 245 37.51 -12.56 -17.25
CA ALA A 245 37.33 -13.37 -16.03
C ALA A 245 38.61 -13.86 -15.29
N ARG A 246 39.80 -13.24 -15.46
CA ARG A 246 41.08 -13.77 -14.91
C ARG A 246 41.99 -12.80 -14.15
N ARG A 247 41.52 -11.63 -13.71
CA ARG A 247 42.31 -10.82 -12.76
C ARG A 247 41.47 -10.33 -11.59
N ARG A 248 41.67 -10.96 -10.43
CA ARG A 248 41.20 -10.46 -9.13
C ARG A 248 42.15 -9.35 -8.64
N PRO A 249 41.66 -8.17 -8.22
CA PRO A 249 42.46 -7.18 -7.50
C PRO A 249 42.63 -7.57 -6.02
N ARG A 250 43.77 -7.17 -5.43
CA ARG A 250 44.10 -7.33 -4.00
C ARG A 250 43.32 -6.36 -3.12
N HIS A 251 42.96 -6.84 -1.92
CA HIS A 251 42.09 -6.20 -0.93
C HIS A 251 42.64 -4.92 -0.29
N VAL A 252 41.72 -3.98 -0.06
CA VAL A 252 41.72 -3.00 1.04
C VAL A 252 40.36 -3.13 1.74
N HIS A 253 40.38 -3.20 3.07
CA HIS A 253 39.20 -3.34 3.94
C HIS A 253 38.27 -2.13 3.85
N ASP A 254 36.95 -2.36 3.81
CA ASP A 254 35.97 -1.26 3.74
C ASP A 254 34.55 -1.70 4.17
N PRO A 255 33.84 -1.00 5.07
CA PRO A 255 32.52 -1.39 5.58
C PRO A 255 31.38 -0.89 4.65
N SER A 256 30.75 -1.77 3.84
CA SER A 256 29.75 -1.34 2.84
C SER A 256 28.62 -2.33 2.54
N ALA A 257 27.95 -2.87 3.57
CA ALA A 257 26.69 -3.60 3.40
C ALA A 257 25.48 -2.69 3.18
N THR A 258 25.50 -1.54 3.83
CA THR A 258 24.47 -0.51 3.76
C THR A 258 24.23 0.02 2.34
N PRO A 259 25.24 0.38 1.53
CA PRO A 259 24.98 0.93 0.20
C PRO A 259 24.33 -0.05 -0.76
N VAL A 260 24.76 -1.31 -0.79
CA VAL A 260 24.15 -2.33 -1.67
C VAL A 260 22.68 -2.55 -1.35
N SER A 261 22.33 -2.57 -0.05
CA SER A 261 20.92 -2.70 0.35
C SER A 261 20.07 -1.48 -0.03
N GLN A 262 20.64 -0.28 0.06
CA GLN A 262 19.97 0.98 -0.29
C GLN A 262 19.83 1.15 -1.80
N GLU A 263 20.85 0.78 -2.57
CA GLU A 263 20.79 0.70 -4.04
C GLU A 263 19.65 -0.23 -4.48
N ARG A 264 19.53 -1.41 -3.84
CA ARG A 264 18.48 -2.38 -4.16
C ARG A 264 17.09 -1.91 -3.73
N LEU A 265 17.00 -1.19 -2.61
CA LEU A 265 15.76 -0.52 -2.22
C LEU A 265 15.36 0.53 -3.26
N ALA A 266 16.31 1.31 -3.77
CA ALA A 266 16.06 2.29 -4.82
C ALA A 266 15.58 1.62 -6.12
N GLU A 267 16.29 0.60 -6.61
CA GLU A 267 15.89 -0.18 -7.79
C GLU A 267 14.49 -0.81 -7.63
N ALA A 268 14.14 -1.30 -6.43
CA ALA A 268 12.83 -1.88 -6.16
C ALA A 268 11.71 -0.82 -6.24
N HIS A 269 11.96 0.38 -5.72
CA HIS A 269 11.04 1.52 -5.86
C HIS A 269 10.90 1.96 -7.32
N GLU A 270 11.99 2.02 -8.10
CA GLU A 270 11.95 2.29 -9.54
C GLU A 270 11.11 1.25 -10.30
N ALA A 271 11.28 -0.04 -9.99
CA ALA A 271 10.51 -1.12 -10.62
C ALA A 271 9.00 -0.97 -10.36
N LEU A 272 8.62 -0.48 -9.18
CA LEU A 272 7.24 -0.16 -8.81
C LEU A 272 6.72 1.17 -9.39
N ARG A 273 7.58 1.95 -10.05
CA ARG A 273 7.32 3.34 -10.48
C ARG A 273 7.03 4.28 -9.31
N ASP A 274 7.52 3.94 -8.12
CA ASP A 274 7.51 4.82 -6.95
C ASP A 274 8.77 5.70 -6.96
N ILE A 275 8.72 6.73 -7.80
CA ILE A 275 9.85 7.64 -8.01
C ILE A 275 10.25 8.38 -6.73
N SER A 276 9.29 8.72 -5.87
CA SER A 276 9.56 9.37 -4.59
C SER A 276 10.29 8.45 -3.63
N GLY A 277 9.90 7.18 -3.54
CA GLY A 277 10.62 6.17 -2.76
C GLY A 277 12.04 5.93 -3.28
N ALA A 278 12.23 5.88 -4.60
CA ALA A 278 13.55 5.73 -5.21
C ALA A 278 14.46 6.91 -4.88
N ILE A 279 13.95 8.15 -4.94
CA ILE A 279 14.69 9.35 -4.54
C ILE A 279 15.15 9.25 -3.08
N LEU A 280 14.27 8.88 -2.16
CA LEU A 280 14.62 8.76 -0.74
C LEU A 280 15.71 7.70 -0.50
N ALA A 281 15.63 6.57 -1.19
CA ALA A 281 16.63 5.51 -1.10
C ALA A 281 18.00 5.95 -1.64
N TYR A 282 18.03 6.63 -2.80
CA TYR A 282 19.27 7.21 -3.34
C TYR A 282 19.84 8.33 -2.46
N GLU A 283 19.00 9.17 -1.85
CA GLU A 283 19.46 10.17 -0.88
C GLU A 283 20.08 9.53 0.36
N GLN A 284 19.52 8.42 0.84
CA GLN A 284 20.11 7.66 1.94
C GLN A 284 21.43 7.01 1.53
N LEU A 285 21.50 6.45 0.32
CA LEU A 285 22.74 5.90 -0.25
C LEU A 285 23.86 6.96 -0.26
N LEU A 286 23.59 8.15 -0.80
CA LEU A 286 24.55 9.26 -0.85
C LEU A 286 24.94 9.83 0.52
N ARG A 287 24.13 9.62 1.57
CA ARG A 287 24.51 10.01 2.94
C ARG A 287 25.47 9.01 3.58
N ILE A 288 25.40 7.75 3.17
CA ILE A 288 26.18 6.65 3.74
C ILE A 288 27.54 6.56 3.05
N GLU A 289 27.58 6.76 1.73
CA GLU A 289 28.83 6.72 0.98
C GLU A 289 29.52 8.09 0.93
N PRO A 290 30.83 8.16 1.19
CA PRO A 290 31.58 9.41 1.06
C PRO A 290 31.59 9.84 -0.41
N PRO A 291 31.48 11.15 -0.71
CA PRO A 291 31.37 11.69 -2.08
C PRO A 291 32.59 11.37 -2.97
N ASP A 292 33.70 10.96 -2.37
CA ASP A 292 34.95 10.61 -3.05
C ASP A 292 35.14 9.10 -3.27
N ASP A 293 34.17 8.24 -2.92
CA ASP A 293 34.30 6.79 -3.16
C ASP A 293 34.25 6.50 -4.68
N PRO A 294 35.33 5.97 -5.29
CA PRO A 294 35.35 5.66 -6.72
C PRO A 294 34.40 4.53 -7.15
N ARG A 295 33.72 3.86 -6.21
CA ARG A 295 32.80 2.74 -6.48
C ARG A 295 31.41 3.17 -6.91
N LEU A 296 30.88 4.23 -6.31
CA LEU A 296 29.85 5.00 -6.97
C LEU A 296 30.58 5.68 -8.11
N ALA A 297 30.20 5.46 -9.37
CA ALA A 297 30.48 6.49 -10.34
C ALA A 297 29.75 7.74 -9.79
N PRO A 298 30.44 8.76 -9.23
CA PRO A 298 29.78 9.90 -8.61
C PRO A 298 28.76 10.58 -9.52
N PRO A 299 28.85 10.52 -10.88
CA PRO A 299 27.76 11.02 -11.69
C PRO A 299 26.51 10.15 -11.69
N LEU A 300 26.53 8.82 -11.52
CA LEU A 300 25.34 8.02 -11.88
C LEU A 300 24.18 8.16 -10.88
N ALA A 301 24.41 7.96 -9.58
CA ALA A 301 23.34 8.09 -8.58
C ALA A 301 22.82 9.54 -8.50
N GLU A 302 23.71 10.53 -8.60
CA GLU A 302 23.33 11.94 -8.62
C GLU A 302 22.57 12.31 -9.90
N LEU A 303 22.99 11.83 -11.07
CA LEU A 303 22.26 12.02 -12.34
C LEU A 303 20.89 11.33 -12.31
N VAL A 304 20.80 10.14 -11.73
CA VAL A 304 19.54 9.43 -11.53
C VAL A 304 18.63 10.26 -10.63
N LEU A 305 19.12 10.80 -9.52
CA LEU A 305 18.36 11.71 -8.66
C LEU A 305 17.90 12.98 -9.38
N ILE A 306 18.79 13.64 -10.13
CA ILE A 306 18.45 14.84 -10.92
C ILE A 306 17.36 14.50 -11.94
N SER A 307 17.51 13.39 -12.66
CA SER A 307 16.54 12.91 -13.64
C SER A 307 15.17 12.65 -13.01
N HIS A 308 15.13 11.93 -11.89
CA HIS A 308 13.88 11.62 -11.17
C HIS A 308 13.21 12.88 -10.61
N ARG A 309 13.97 13.80 -10.01
CA ARG A 309 13.44 15.08 -9.52
C ARG A 309 12.87 15.93 -10.65
N ARG A 310 13.55 15.98 -11.79
CA ARG A 310 13.06 16.68 -12.99
C ARG A 310 11.79 16.03 -13.53
N GLY A 311 11.75 14.71 -13.63
CA GLY A 311 10.55 13.99 -14.05
C GLY A 311 9.34 14.23 -13.15
N LEU A 312 9.54 14.35 -11.83
CA LEU A 312 8.46 14.73 -10.91
C LEU A 312 8.00 16.18 -11.10
N ALA A 313 8.92 17.11 -11.34
CA ALA A 313 8.59 18.50 -11.62
C ALA A 313 7.79 18.64 -12.93
N ASP A 314 8.24 18.00 -14.00
CA ASP A 314 7.56 17.99 -15.31
C ASP A 314 6.16 17.36 -15.19
N ALA A 315 6.01 16.26 -14.43
CA ALA A 315 4.72 15.63 -14.19
C ALA A 315 3.76 16.51 -13.37
N ALA A 316 4.29 17.28 -12.40
CA ALA A 316 3.50 18.23 -11.63
C ALA A 316 3.00 19.38 -12.51
N GLU A 317 3.86 19.92 -13.39
CA GLU A 317 3.50 20.97 -14.35
C GLU A 317 2.42 20.50 -15.33
N VAL A 318 2.55 19.29 -15.89
CA VAL A 318 1.52 18.70 -16.78
C VAL A 318 0.19 18.51 -16.04
N ARG A 319 0.22 18.04 -14.80
CA ARG A 319 -1.00 17.85 -13.99
C ARG A 319 -1.68 19.18 -13.69
N GLU A 320 -0.91 20.21 -13.34
CA GLU A 320 -1.43 21.55 -13.12
C GLU A 320 -2.04 22.14 -14.40
N GLY A 321 -1.35 22.03 -15.53
CA GLY A 321 -1.86 22.45 -16.84
C GLY A 321 -3.14 21.71 -17.24
N LEU A 322 -3.23 20.39 -16.98
CA LEU A 322 -4.46 19.61 -17.20
C LEU A 322 -5.60 20.08 -16.31
N GLN A 323 -5.34 20.35 -15.03
CA GLN A 323 -6.35 20.83 -14.09
C GLN A 323 -6.87 22.21 -14.50
N GLN A 324 -5.98 23.12 -14.88
CA GLN A 324 -6.35 24.44 -15.41
C GLN A 324 -7.14 24.31 -16.72
N GLY A 325 -6.72 23.42 -17.62
CA GLY A 325 -7.42 23.16 -18.88
C GLY A 325 -8.83 22.60 -18.66
N LEU A 326 -9.00 21.65 -17.73
CA LEU A 326 -10.32 21.12 -17.36
C LEU A 326 -11.22 22.20 -16.76
N GLN A 327 -10.68 23.07 -15.89
CA GLN A 327 -11.43 24.20 -15.34
C GLN A 327 -11.85 25.20 -16.42
N GLN A 328 -10.99 25.48 -17.40
CA GLN A 328 -11.35 26.33 -18.54
C GLN A 328 -12.43 25.71 -19.41
N VAL A 329 -12.35 24.41 -19.70
CA VAL A 329 -13.39 23.68 -20.46
C VAL A 329 -14.71 23.68 -19.71
N GLU A 330 -14.68 23.50 -18.38
CA GLU A 330 -15.87 23.58 -17.53
C GLU A 330 -16.50 24.98 -17.57
N GLN A 331 -15.70 26.04 -17.46
CA GLN A 331 -16.17 27.42 -17.56
C GLN A 331 -16.81 27.72 -18.92
N VAL A 332 -16.13 27.38 -20.03
CA VAL A 332 -16.64 27.59 -21.39
C VAL A 332 -17.92 26.78 -21.64
N SER A 333 -17.97 25.55 -21.15
CA SER A 333 -19.17 24.70 -21.21
C SER A 333 -20.33 25.32 -20.43
N ARG A 334 -20.07 25.78 -19.20
CA ARG A 334 -21.07 26.43 -18.34
C ARG A 334 -21.61 27.70 -18.97
N GLU A 335 -20.76 28.56 -19.52
CA GLU A 335 -21.18 29.77 -20.24
C GLU A 335 -22.04 29.46 -21.46
N THR A 336 -21.64 28.47 -22.26
CA THR A 336 -22.36 28.04 -23.45
C THR A 336 -23.74 27.48 -23.11
N LEU A 337 -23.82 26.62 -22.09
CA LEU A 337 -25.07 26.04 -21.60
C LEU A 337 -25.99 27.10 -21.00
N THR A 338 -25.45 28.02 -20.19
CA THR A 338 -26.23 29.11 -19.58
C THR A 338 -26.82 30.01 -20.66
N ARG A 339 -26.03 30.38 -21.68
CA ARG A 339 -26.51 31.19 -22.80
C ARG A 339 -27.65 30.48 -23.56
N ARG A 340 -27.48 29.20 -23.88
CA ARG A 340 -28.51 28.42 -24.59
C ARG A 340 -29.80 28.29 -23.77
N ALA A 341 -29.68 28.03 -22.47
CA ALA A 341 -30.83 27.93 -21.58
C ALA A 341 -31.60 29.27 -21.49
N LEU A 342 -30.89 30.41 -21.50
CA LEU A 342 -31.53 31.72 -21.55
C LEU A 342 -32.24 31.98 -22.89
N GLU A 343 -31.66 31.56 -24.01
CA GLU A 343 -32.30 31.63 -25.34
C GLU A 343 -33.59 30.77 -25.37
N ASP A 344 -33.57 29.59 -24.76
CA ASP A 344 -34.74 28.71 -24.66
C ASP A 344 -35.85 29.31 -23.77
N VAL A 345 -35.48 29.95 -22.66
CA VAL A 345 -36.41 30.68 -21.77
C VAL A 345 -37.05 31.87 -22.51
N GLU A 346 -36.29 32.60 -23.32
CA GLU A 346 -36.83 33.67 -24.15
C GLU A 346 -37.76 33.15 -25.25
N SER A 347 -37.43 32.01 -25.86
CA SER A 347 -38.30 31.32 -26.82
C SER A 347 -39.64 30.94 -26.17
N LEU A 348 -39.58 30.33 -24.99
CA LEU A 348 -40.78 29.96 -24.22
C LEU A 348 -41.64 31.19 -23.88
N ARG A 349 -41.01 32.30 -23.50
CA ARG A 349 -41.71 33.57 -23.23
C ARG A 349 -42.47 34.07 -24.46
N ARG A 350 -41.88 33.97 -25.67
CA ARG A 350 -42.54 34.38 -26.91
C ARG A 350 -43.74 33.48 -27.23
N VAL A 351 -43.58 32.16 -27.10
CA VAL A 351 -44.68 31.19 -27.35
C VAL A 351 -45.84 31.43 -26.39
N VAL A 352 -45.56 31.57 -25.09
CA VAL A 352 -46.60 31.84 -24.08
C VAL A 352 -47.32 33.16 -24.35
N ASP A 353 -46.60 34.22 -24.74
CA ASP A 353 -47.22 35.50 -25.05
C ASP A 353 -48.09 35.44 -26.31
N GLU A 354 -47.61 34.75 -27.35
CA GLU A 354 -48.34 34.54 -28.60
C GLU A 354 -49.62 33.72 -28.38
N ASP A 355 -49.54 32.59 -27.69
CA ASP A 355 -50.67 31.68 -27.43
C ASP A 355 -51.74 32.35 -26.55
N ILE A 356 -51.32 33.01 -25.46
CA ILE A 356 -52.25 33.76 -24.61
C ILE A 356 -52.86 34.92 -25.41
N GLY A 357 -52.07 35.61 -26.24
CA GLY A 357 -52.56 36.68 -27.11
C GLY A 357 -53.55 36.19 -28.18
N LEU A 358 -53.41 34.96 -28.68
CA LEU A 358 -54.40 34.33 -29.56
C LEU A 358 -55.70 34.02 -28.82
N LEU A 359 -55.62 33.49 -27.60
CA LEU A 359 -56.79 33.20 -26.76
C LEU A 359 -57.52 34.46 -26.33
N GLU A 360 -56.80 35.53 -25.98
CA GLU A 360 -57.38 36.83 -25.64
C GLU A 360 -58.12 37.44 -26.84
N ARG A 361 -57.54 37.36 -28.05
CA ARG A 361 -58.20 37.79 -29.28
C ARG A 361 -59.49 36.99 -29.55
N ALA A 362 -59.43 35.67 -29.43
CA ALA A 362 -60.59 34.81 -29.62
C ALA A 362 -61.70 35.09 -28.58
N ALA A 363 -61.34 35.33 -27.31
CA ALA A 363 -62.28 35.70 -26.26
C ALA A 363 -62.93 37.07 -26.51
N ALA A 364 -62.14 38.06 -26.99
CA ALA A 364 -62.64 39.38 -27.35
C ALA A 364 -63.58 39.36 -28.57
N GLU A 365 -63.24 38.59 -29.60
CA GLU A 365 -64.11 38.40 -30.78
C GLU A 365 -65.46 37.77 -30.39
N TYR A 366 -65.45 36.82 -29.45
CA TYR A 366 -66.67 36.20 -28.93
C TYR A 366 -67.55 37.20 -28.14
N GLU A 367 -66.95 38.15 -27.43
CA GLU A 367 -67.67 39.22 -26.71
C GLU A 367 -68.38 40.18 -27.68
N ILE A 368 -67.72 40.53 -28.79
CA ILE A 368 -68.30 41.40 -29.83
C ILE A 368 -69.46 40.69 -30.54
N GLY A 369 -69.32 39.40 -30.85
CA GLY A 369 -70.30 38.65 -31.64
C GLY A 369 -71.60 38.26 -30.92
N THR A 370 -71.61 38.18 -29.59
CA THR A 370 -72.76 37.60 -28.84
C THR A 370 -73.80 38.59 -28.33
N GLY A 371 -73.58 39.91 -28.49
CA GLY A 371 -74.52 40.96 -28.06
C GLY A 371 -74.79 40.97 -26.55
N ARG A 372 -75.44 42.03 -26.03
CA ARG A 372 -75.80 42.19 -24.60
C ARG A 372 -76.80 41.12 -24.12
N GLY A 373 -76.33 39.89 -23.97
CA GLY A 373 -77.03 38.78 -23.33
C GLY A 373 -76.26 38.28 -22.12
N PRO A 374 -76.85 37.39 -21.29
CA PRO A 374 -76.23 36.84 -20.09
C PRO A 374 -74.88 36.14 -20.33
N ARG A 375 -74.52 35.85 -21.59
CA ARG A 375 -73.23 35.29 -22.02
C ARG A 375 -72.06 36.28 -22.01
N SER A 376 -72.30 37.60 -21.96
CA SER A 376 -71.20 38.59 -21.87
C SER A 376 -70.40 38.46 -20.57
N SER A 377 -71.05 37.99 -19.50
CA SER A 377 -70.41 37.74 -18.19
C SER A 377 -69.32 36.66 -18.25
N PHE A 378 -69.42 35.71 -19.19
CA PHE A 378 -68.42 34.67 -19.39
C PHE A 378 -67.16 35.19 -20.06
N ALA A 379 -67.29 36.06 -21.08
CA ALA A 379 -66.15 36.63 -21.79
C ALA A 379 -65.28 37.50 -20.85
N SER A 380 -65.91 38.36 -20.04
CA SER A 380 -65.18 39.19 -19.07
C SER A 380 -64.52 38.39 -17.94
N ARG A 381 -65.02 37.18 -17.64
CA ARG A 381 -64.38 36.24 -16.70
C ARG A 381 -63.21 35.53 -17.36
N ALA A 382 -63.38 35.02 -18.58
CA ALA A 382 -62.32 34.38 -19.35
C ALA A 382 -61.13 35.32 -19.57
N MET A 383 -61.36 36.60 -19.88
CA MET A 383 -60.28 37.60 -20.01
C MET A 383 -59.53 37.83 -18.69
N ARG A 384 -60.22 37.80 -17.54
CA ARG A 384 -59.58 37.89 -16.21
C ARG A 384 -58.75 36.64 -15.90
N ASP A 385 -59.26 35.47 -16.25
CA ASP A 385 -58.55 34.20 -16.05
C ASP A 385 -57.31 34.12 -16.96
N LEU A 386 -57.42 34.53 -18.23
CA LEU A 386 -56.28 34.63 -19.16
C LEU A 386 -55.21 35.63 -18.68
N SER A 387 -55.63 36.77 -18.13
CA SER A 387 -54.70 37.74 -17.52
C SER A 387 -53.96 37.14 -16.31
N THR A 388 -54.68 36.35 -15.49
CA THR A 388 -54.08 35.64 -14.35
C THR A 388 -53.10 34.58 -14.83
N LEU A 389 -53.46 33.77 -15.82
CA LEU A 389 -52.59 32.77 -16.44
C LEU A 389 -51.33 33.40 -17.03
N ARG A 390 -51.45 34.55 -17.71
CA ARG A 390 -50.30 35.31 -18.19
C ARG A 390 -49.38 35.67 -17.03
N LYS A 391 -49.90 36.28 -15.96
CA LYS A 391 -49.07 36.68 -14.81
C LYS A 391 -48.35 35.50 -14.17
N VAL A 392 -49.04 34.37 -13.99
CA VAL A 392 -48.45 33.14 -13.44
C VAL A 392 -47.36 32.61 -14.36
N ALA A 393 -47.65 32.43 -15.65
CA ALA A 393 -46.69 31.90 -16.61
C ALA A 393 -45.43 32.79 -16.72
N PHE A 394 -45.59 34.11 -16.78
CA PHE A 394 -44.44 35.03 -16.79
C PHE A 394 -43.66 35.02 -15.46
N SER A 395 -44.33 34.84 -14.32
CA SER A 395 -43.68 34.68 -13.02
C SER A 395 -42.82 33.41 -12.97
N ASP A 396 -43.33 32.29 -13.49
CA ASP A 396 -42.62 31.02 -13.54
C ASP A 396 -41.43 31.08 -14.49
N ILE A 397 -41.60 31.68 -15.68
CA ILE A 397 -40.51 31.92 -16.64
C ILE A 397 -39.41 32.82 -16.03
N ASN A 398 -39.79 33.85 -15.27
CA ASN A 398 -38.83 34.70 -14.56
C ASN A 398 -38.07 33.95 -13.46
N THR A 399 -38.76 33.02 -12.78
CA THR A 399 -38.15 32.17 -11.76
C THR A 399 -37.12 31.23 -12.38
N LEU A 400 -37.46 30.58 -13.50
CA LEU A 400 -36.54 29.75 -14.29
C LEU A 400 -35.33 30.56 -14.77
N GLN A 401 -35.54 31.77 -15.28
CA GLN A 401 -34.45 32.66 -15.71
C GLN A 401 -33.49 32.97 -14.55
N LEU A 402 -34.03 33.28 -13.37
CA LEU A 402 -33.22 33.56 -12.17
C LEU A 402 -32.48 32.32 -11.66
N GLN A 403 -33.09 31.12 -11.73
CA GLN A 403 -32.42 29.86 -11.38
C GLN A 403 -31.23 29.58 -12.31
N ILE A 404 -31.42 29.74 -13.63
CA ILE A 404 -30.34 29.60 -14.62
C ILE A 404 -29.21 30.59 -14.35
N LEU A 405 -29.52 31.86 -14.07
CA LEU A 405 -28.52 32.90 -13.78
C LEU A 405 -27.78 32.70 -12.44
N ARG A 406 -28.46 32.13 -11.43
CA ARG A 406 -27.80 31.74 -10.17
C ARG A 406 -26.88 30.54 -10.35
N GLY A 407 -27.03 29.82 -11.47
CA GLY A 407 -26.22 28.65 -11.79
C GLY A 407 -26.36 27.56 -10.74
N ASP A 408 -27.54 27.45 -10.13
CA ASP A 408 -27.89 26.43 -9.15
C ASP A 408 -28.46 25.23 -9.92
N PRO A 409 -27.68 24.15 -10.13
CA PRO A 409 -28.07 23.03 -10.99
C PRO A 409 -29.06 22.08 -10.31
N THR A 410 -29.27 22.24 -9.01
CA THR A 410 -30.07 21.35 -8.13
C THR A 410 -31.50 21.21 -8.60
N ASP A 411 -32.15 22.30 -9.04
CA ASP A 411 -33.54 22.25 -9.51
C ASP A 411 -33.66 21.77 -10.97
N LEU A 412 -32.62 21.93 -11.79
CA LEU A 412 -32.62 21.53 -13.20
C LEU A 412 -32.41 20.02 -13.37
N GLU A 413 -31.58 19.39 -12.54
CA GLU A 413 -31.49 17.92 -12.49
C GLU A 413 -32.80 17.30 -11.99
N GLU A 414 -33.47 17.94 -11.02
CA GLU A 414 -34.77 17.49 -10.51
C GLU A 414 -35.87 17.63 -11.58
N LEU A 415 -35.93 18.76 -12.30
CA LEU A 415 -36.86 18.97 -13.42
C LEU A 415 -36.57 18.07 -14.63
N ALA A 416 -35.29 17.85 -14.98
CA ALA A 416 -34.91 16.93 -16.03
C ALA A 416 -35.30 15.49 -15.67
N SER A 417 -35.10 15.09 -14.41
CA SER A 417 -35.49 13.77 -13.91
C SER A 417 -37.01 13.56 -13.83
N LEU A 418 -37.79 14.62 -13.62
CA LEU A 418 -39.26 14.59 -13.69
C LEU A 418 -39.79 14.49 -15.14
N SER A 419 -39.09 15.07 -16.11
CA SER A 419 -39.49 14.98 -17.53
C SER A 419 -39.05 13.69 -18.22
N ALA A 420 -37.98 13.05 -17.76
CA ALA A 420 -37.37 11.91 -18.45
C ALA A 420 -38.04 10.56 -18.19
N GLY A 421 -38.91 10.42 -17.19
CA GLY A 421 -39.65 9.17 -16.92
C GLY A 421 -38.79 7.95 -16.52
N ASP A 422 -37.47 8.04 -16.63
CA ASP A 422 -36.50 7.00 -16.30
C ASP A 422 -35.70 7.40 -15.05
N VAL A 423 -36.24 7.07 -13.88
CA VAL A 423 -35.55 7.24 -12.60
C VAL A 423 -34.43 6.19 -12.50
N ALA A 424 -33.18 6.63 -12.59
CA ALA A 424 -32.02 5.77 -12.43
C ALA A 424 -32.05 5.03 -11.06
N PRO A 425 -31.62 3.76 -10.98
CA PRO A 425 -31.78 2.91 -9.79
C PRO A 425 -31.10 3.46 -8.51
N GLY A 426 -30.17 4.41 -8.61
CA GLY A 426 -29.60 5.11 -7.45
C GLY A 426 -30.49 6.20 -6.85
N GLN A 427 -31.30 6.88 -7.66
CA GLN A 427 -32.22 7.94 -7.21
C GLN A 427 -33.48 7.38 -6.55
N GLN A 428 -33.89 6.16 -6.92
CA GLN A 428 -35.00 5.45 -6.28
C GLN A 428 -34.77 5.22 -4.77
N ALA A 429 -33.50 5.02 -4.36
CA ALA A 429 -33.13 4.85 -2.95
C ALA A 429 -33.23 6.16 -2.15
N TYR A 430 -32.84 7.29 -2.74
CA TYR A 430 -32.99 8.61 -2.10
C TYR A 430 -34.46 9.02 -1.99
N TRP A 431 -35.25 8.77 -3.04
CA TRP A 431 -36.69 9.02 -3.02
C TRP A 431 -37.43 8.15 -2.00
N LEU A 432 -37.14 6.83 -1.94
CA LEU A 432 -37.72 5.94 -0.93
C LEU A 432 -37.40 6.41 0.50
N ARG A 433 -36.16 6.87 0.73
CA ARG A 433 -35.76 7.43 2.03
C ARG A 433 -36.58 8.66 2.41
N ALA A 434 -36.77 9.59 1.47
CA ALA A 434 -37.60 10.77 1.69
C ALA A 434 -39.06 10.40 2.05
N GLN A 435 -39.64 9.37 1.43
CA GLN A 435 -41.01 8.92 1.74
C GLN A 435 -41.15 8.27 3.14
N PHE A 436 -40.09 7.66 3.68
CA PHE A 436 -40.08 7.19 5.08
C PHE A 436 -39.90 8.33 6.09
N GLU A 437 -39.14 9.36 5.71
CA GLU A 437 -38.90 10.54 6.53
C GLU A 437 -40.15 11.42 6.64
N THR A 438 -40.93 11.54 5.56
CA THR A 438 -42.23 12.26 5.54
C THR A 438 -43.39 11.49 6.16
N GLY A 439 -43.20 10.21 6.51
CA GLY A 439 -44.24 9.36 7.11
C GLY A 439 -45.27 8.81 6.13
N ALA A 440 -45.03 8.95 4.82
CA ALA A 440 -45.93 8.45 3.78
C ALA A 440 -45.91 6.90 3.65
N LEU A 441 -44.85 6.24 4.13
CA LEU A 441 -44.73 4.78 4.15
C LEU A 441 -44.71 4.20 5.59
N PRO A 442 -45.39 3.07 5.86
CA PRO A 442 -45.34 2.40 7.15
C PRO A 442 -43.91 1.97 7.51
N ARG A 443 -43.46 2.27 8.73
CA ARG A 443 -42.11 1.92 9.24
C ARG A 443 -41.95 0.44 9.64
N ASP A 444 -42.80 -0.44 9.13
CA ASP A 444 -42.70 -1.88 9.42
C ASP A 444 -41.49 -2.48 8.67
N PRO A 445 -40.46 -2.99 9.38
CA PRO A 445 -39.26 -3.54 8.76
C PRO A 445 -39.52 -4.75 7.84
N LEU A 446 -40.60 -5.51 8.05
CA LEU A 446 -40.98 -6.62 7.17
C LEU A 446 -41.56 -6.12 5.85
N PHE A 447 -42.35 -5.04 5.90
CA PHE A 447 -42.88 -4.37 4.71
C PHE A 447 -41.74 -3.78 3.87
N VAL A 448 -40.78 -3.08 4.48
CA VAL A 448 -39.62 -2.51 3.77
C VAL A 448 -38.80 -3.61 3.08
N ARG A 449 -38.55 -4.72 3.79
CA ARG A 449 -37.79 -5.84 3.23
C ARG A 449 -38.49 -6.49 2.04
N ASN A 450 -39.81 -6.71 2.14
CA ASN A 450 -40.60 -7.25 1.03
C ASN A 450 -40.66 -6.28 -0.16
N LEU A 451 -40.77 -4.98 0.10
CA LEU A 451 -40.84 -3.95 -0.93
C LEU A 451 -39.50 -3.81 -1.68
N VAL A 452 -38.36 -3.90 -0.99
CA VAL A 452 -37.02 -3.95 -1.61
C VAL A 452 -36.81 -5.24 -2.41
N GLU A 453 -37.29 -6.38 -1.89
CA GLU A 453 -37.17 -7.67 -2.59
C GLU A 453 -38.07 -7.73 -3.84
N GLN A 454 -39.27 -7.16 -3.78
CA GLN A 454 -40.14 -6.97 -4.95
C GLN A 454 -39.58 -5.95 -5.93
N ALA A 455 -39.02 -4.83 -5.47
CA ALA A 455 -38.35 -3.83 -6.32
C ALA A 455 -37.22 -4.43 -7.17
N ARG A 456 -36.47 -5.38 -6.58
CA ARG A 456 -35.40 -6.11 -7.28
C ARG A 456 -35.92 -7.08 -8.35
N ARG A 457 -37.14 -7.60 -8.19
CA ARG A 457 -37.76 -8.56 -9.11
C ARG A 457 -38.58 -7.88 -10.21
N ASP A 458 -39.31 -6.83 -9.87
CA ASP A 458 -40.08 -6.00 -10.81
C ASP A 458 -40.21 -4.56 -10.28
N PRO A 459 -39.38 -3.63 -10.76
CA PRO A 459 -39.38 -2.24 -10.28
C PRO A 459 -40.69 -1.50 -10.59
N ARG A 460 -41.49 -1.95 -11.58
CA ARG A 460 -42.75 -1.29 -11.96
C ARG A 460 -43.88 -1.54 -10.96
N ILE A 461 -43.81 -2.62 -10.19
CA ILE A 461 -44.79 -2.97 -9.15
C ILE A 461 -44.72 -1.97 -7.99
N VAL A 462 -43.53 -1.48 -7.64
CA VAL A 462 -43.35 -0.49 -6.56
C VAL A 462 -43.98 0.85 -6.93
N SER A 463 -43.78 1.31 -8.17
CA SER A 463 -44.41 2.54 -8.67
C SER A 463 -45.95 2.45 -8.65
N ARG A 464 -46.53 1.29 -8.98
CA ARG A 464 -47.99 1.07 -8.90
C ARG A 464 -48.51 0.99 -7.47
N LEU A 465 -47.87 0.21 -6.60
CA LEU A 465 -48.26 0.08 -5.19
C LEU A 465 -48.26 1.42 -4.45
N VAL A 466 -47.28 2.28 -4.75
CA VAL A 466 -47.22 3.62 -4.14
C VAL A 466 -48.26 4.57 -4.75
N ALA A 467 -48.51 4.50 -6.06
CA ALA A 467 -49.61 5.26 -6.69
C ALA A 467 -50.98 4.84 -6.12
N ASP A 468 -51.20 3.54 -5.92
CA ASP A 468 -52.43 3.00 -5.32
C ASP A 468 -52.56 3.39 -3.84
N MET A 469 -51.45 3.42 -3.09
CA MET A 469 -51.45 3.88 -1.70
C MET A 469 -51.69 5.39 -1.57
N ALA A 470 -51.08 6.21 -2.43
CA ALA A 470 -51.32 7.65 -2.49
C ALA A 470 -52.76 7.99 -2.88
N ALA A 471 -53.37 7.19 -3.77
CA ALA A 471 -54.78 7.30 -4.11
C ALA A 471 -55.70 6.90 -2.93
N ASN A 472 -55.28 5.94 -2.10
CA ASN A 472 -56.06 5.47 -0.95
C ASN A 472 -55.92 6.34 0.32
N THR A 473 -54.84 7.10 0.48
CA THR A 473 -54.66 8.05 1.60
C THR A 473 -55.29 9.42 1.35
N GLY A 474 -55.79 9.69 0.14
CA GLY A 474 -56.50 10.93 -0.22
C GLY A 474 -57.95 11.05 0.26
N GLY A 475 -58.45 10.12 1.10
CA GLY A 475 -59.85 10.07 1.55
C GLY A 475 -60.07 10.55 2.98
N ALA A 476 -60.54 11.80 3.12
CA ALA A 476 -61.21 12.44 4.27
C ALA A 476 -60.40 12.72 5.56
N PRO A 477 -60.44 13.96 6.10
CA PRO A 477 -59.89 14.29 7.42
C PRO A 477 -60.80 13.74 8.53
N PRO A 478 -60.27 13.34 9.70
CA PRO A 478 -61.10 12.97 10.85
C PRO A 478 -61.80 14.22 11.40
N ALA A 479 -63.12 14.12 11.53
CA ALA A 479 -63.96 15.08 12.22
C ALA A 479 -63.55 15.14 13.70
N VAL A 480 -63.18 16.32 14.17
CA VAL A 480 -63.03 16.63 15.60
C VAL A 480 -64.39 17.11 16.09
N GLU A 481 -65.04 16.31 16.93
CA GLU A 481 -66.27 16.71 17.63
C GLU A 481 -65.96 17.75 18.73
N PRO A 482 -66.83 18.74 18.96
CA PRO A 482 -66.71 19.66 20.07
C PRO A 482 -67.43 19.08 21.30
N GLY A 483 -66.73 19.04 22.44
CA GLY A 483 -67.30 18.71 23.75
C GLY A 483 -66.92 19.76 24.80
N PRO A 484 -67.80 20.06 25.78
CA PRO A 484 -68.03 21.42 26.27
C PRO A 484 -67.45 21.71 27.67
N ASP A 485 -67.36 23.01 27.95
CA ASP A 485 -67.45 23.77 29.21
C ASP A 485 -67.28 23.08 30.58
N GLY A 486 -66.50 23.75 31.44
CA GLY A 486 -66.49 23.64 32.91
C GLY A 486 -65.11 24.02 33.48
N ALA A 487 -64.76 25.30 33.61
CA ALA A 487 -65.08 26.21 34.72
C ALA A 487 -64.34 25.88 36.05
N ASP A 488 -63.56 26.89 36.51
CA ASP A 488 -63.26 27.28 37.90
C ASP A 488 -62.42 26.29 38.76
N ASP A 489 -61.41 26.64 39.56
CA ASP A 489 -60.80 27.89 40.05
C ASP A 489 -59.46 27.48 40.77
N PRO A 490 -58.75 28.28 41.60
CA PRO A 490 -57.29 28.37 41.56
C PRO A 490 -56.60 27.96 42.90
N ALA A 491 -55.29 28.25 42.98
CA ALA A 491 -54.47 28.50 44.20
C ALA A 491 -53.43 27.45 44.62
N GLY A 492 -52.29 27.98 45.09
CA GLY A 492 -51.20 27.31 45.82
C GLY A 492 -49.93 27.12 44.97
N ALA A 493 -48.99 28.06 44.84
CA ALA A 493 -48.09 28.63 45.87
C ALA A 493 -47.18 27.59 46.57
N ILE A 494 -45.87 27.88 46.55
CA ILE A 494 -44.81 27.58 47.55
C ILE A 494 -43.81 26.45 47.23
N CYS A 495 -42.54 26.88 47.03
CA CYS A 495 -41.23 26.34 47.48
C CYS A 495 -40.80 24.91 47.08
N ASP A 496 -39.53 24.53 46.97
CA ASP A 496 -38.21 25.16 47.13
C ASP A 496 -37.17 24.23 46.45
N GLU A 497 -35.99 24.81 46.20
CA GLU A 497 -34.64 24.24 46.03
C GLU A 497 -34.42 22.72 46.18
N VAL A 498 -33.76 22.11 45.17
CA VAL A 498 -32.35 21.65 45.19
C VAL A 498 -31.75 21.78 43.78
#